data_AF-A0A379FG81-F1
#
_entry.id   AF-A0A379FG81-F1
#
_cell.length_a   1.000
_cell.length_b   1.000
_cell.length_c   1.000
_cell.angle_alpha   90.00
_cell.angle_beta   90.00
_cell.angle_gamma   90.00
#
_symmetry.space_group_name_H-M   'P 1'
#
loop_
_entity.id
_entity.type
_entity.pdbx_description
1 polymer ?
#
loop_
_entity_poly.entity_id
_entity_poly.type
_entity_poly.pdbx_seq_one_letter_code
_entity_poly.pdbx_strand_id
1 'polypeptide(L)'
;MGSHPELRFDERNAYKQCKSCNGGAGRFTHKNASVSQKYEEKLIEKFGQELVDWLRGPHELPHWRREDYIQIRDKYREKVRQLKREREMRA
;
A
#
# COMPACT_ATOMS: atom_id res chain seq x y z
N MET A 1 9.30 -9.36 2.12
CA MET A 1 7.85 -9.49 1.84
C MET A 1 7.25 -10.01 3.14
N GLY A 2 6.57 -9.26 3.99
CA GLY A 2 5.71 -8.09 3.87
C GLY A 2 4.55 -8.47 4.77
N SER A 3 4.43 -7.86 5.95
CA SER A 3 3.70 -8.38 7.13
C SER A 3 2.17 -8.54 6.98
N HIS A 4 1.65 -8.44 5.75
CA HIS A 4 0.22 -8.37 5.38
C HIS A 4 -0.02 -9.09 4.03
N PRO A 5 0.09 -10.45 3.97
CA PRO A 5 -0.15 -11.23 2.76
C PRO A 5 -1.56 -11.06 2.18
N GLU A 6 -2.54 -10.75 3.02
CA GLU A 6 -3.93 -10.52 2.68
C GLU A 6 -4.15 -9.30 1.77
N LEU A 7 -3.22 -8.35 1.80
CA LEU A 7 -3.25 -7.15 0.97
C LEU A 7 -2.25 -7.17 -0.19
N ARG A 8 -1.68 -8.33 -0.56
CA ARG A 8 -0.52 -8.43 -1.48
C ARG A 8 -0.67 -7.66 -2.80
N PHE A 9 -1.87 -7.67 -3.40
CA PHE A 9 -2.13 -7.04 -4.71
C PHE A 9 -3.04 -5.81 -4.62
N ASP A 10 -3.40 -5.39 -3.40
CA ASP A 10 -4.13 -4.15 -3.17
C ASP A 10 -3.16 -2.96 -3.23
N GLU A 11 -3.42 -2.01 -4.11
CA GLU A 11 -2.56 -0.84 -4.30
C GLU A 11 -2.44 0.01 -3.02
N ARG A 12 -3.46 0.03 -2.16
CA ARG A 12 -3.46 0.77 -0.89
C ARG A 12 -2.46 0.18 0.11
N ASN A 13 -2.10 -1.10 -0.03
CA ASN A 13 -1.07 -1.73 0.80
C ASN A 13 0.29 -1.03 0.68
N ALA A 14 0.54 -0.29 -0.40
CA ALA A 14 1.76 0.51 -0.56
C ALA A 14 2.03 1.40 0.66
N TYR A 15 0.97 1.95 1.27
CA TYR A 15 1.08 2.78 2.49
C TYR A 15 1.58 2.00 3.71
N LYS A 16 1.31 0.70 3.83
CA LYS A 16 1.81 -0.15 4.94
C LYS A 16 3.20 -0.73 4.69
N GLN A 17 3.63 -0.83 3.43
CA GLN A 17 4.91 -1.48 3.10
C GLN A 17 6.14 -0.55 3.21
N CYS A 18 5.95 0.77 3.39
CA CYS A 18 7.06 1.70 3.57
C CYS A 18 7.81 1.40 4.89
N LYS A 19 9.02 0.81 4.81
CA LYS A 19 9.82 0.46 6.00
C LYS A 19 10.28 1.69 6.80
N SER A 20 10.64 2.79 6.15
CA SER A 20 11.05 4.01 6.86
C SER A 20 9.87 4.73 7.52
N CYS A 21 8.67 4.59 6.96
CA CYS A 21 7.45 5.22 7.47
C CYS A 21 6.81 4.39 8.60
N ASN A 22 6.78 3.06 8.43
CA ASN A 22 6.08 2.12 9.30
C ASN A 22 7.02 1.25 10.15
N GLY A 23 8.34 1.33 9.95
CA GLY A 23 9.32 0.52 10.67
C GLY A 23 9.74 1.22 11.95
N GLY A 24 9.41 0.64 13.10
CA GLY A 24 9.63 1.35 14.35
C GLY A 24 9.10 0.72 15.63
N ALA A 25 9.36 -0.55 15.89
CA ALA A 25 9.17 -1.16 17.22
C ALA A 25 10.43 -1.90 17.70
N GLY A 26 11.61 -1.47 17.26
CA GLY A 26 12.87 -1.99 17.79
C GLY A 26 13.14 -1.43 19.18
N ARG A 27 13.72 -2.26 20.06
CA ARG A 27 14.03 -1.96 21.48
C ARG A 27 14.84 -0.67 21.77
N PHE A 28 15.30 0.05 20.75
CA PHE A 28 16.21 1.21 20.90
C PHE A 28 15.75 2.51 20.21
N THR A 29 14.48 2.63 19.80
CA THR A 29 14.07 3.77 18.97
C THR A 29 12.92 4.57 19.56
N HIS A 30 13.21 5.33 20.61
CA HIS A 30 12.29 6.34 21.19
C HIS A 30 11.78 7.37 20.16
N LYS A 31 12.50 7.59 19.04
CA LYS A 31 12.11 8.51 17.96
C LYS A 31 11.12 7.93 16.95
N ASN A 32 10.96 6.60 16.89
CA ASN A 32 10.25 5.95 15.78
C ASN A 32 8.74 5.89 15.95
N ALA A 33 8.21 5.86 17.19
CA ALA A 33 6.78 6.01 17.42
C ALA A 33 6.24 7.33 16.81
N SER A 34 7.05 8.39 16.84
CA SER A 34 6.68 9.69 16.26
C SER A 34 6.63 9.70 14.73
N VAL A 35 7.38 8.83 14.06
CA VAL A 35 7.42 8.78 12.58
C VAL A 35 6.17 8.09 12.04
N SER A 36 5.79 6.95 12.62
CA SER A 36 4.59 6.21 12.21
C SER A 36 3.31 7.00 12.51
N GLN A 37 3.24 7.67 13.65
CA GLN A 37 2.10 8.53 14.02
C GLN A 37 1.97 9.72 13.06
N LYS A 38 3.06 10.45 12.79
CA LYS A 38 3.04 11.55 11.82
C LYS A 38 2.70 11.09 10.41
N TYR A 39 3.11 9.88 10.03
CA TYR A 39 2.77 9.32 8.72
C TYR A 39 1.28 9.01 8.61
N GLU A 40 0.69 8.45 9.66
CA GLU A 40 -0.75 8.23 9.76
C GLU A 40 -1.54 9.54 9.71
N GLU A 41 -1.16 10.55 10.50
CA GLU A 41 -1.80 11.87 10.48
C GLU A 41 -1.84 12.47 9.06
N LYS A 42 -0.75 12.34 8.29
CA LYS A 42 -0.71 12.78 6.89
C LYS A 42 -1.60 11.95 5.96
N LEU A 43 -1.76 10.66 6.22
CA LEU A 43 -2.70 9.83 5.45
C LEU A 43 -4.14 10.25 5.73
N ILE A 44 -4.47 10.55 6.99
CA ILE A 44 -5.79 11.07 7.39
C ILE A 44 -6.04 12.42 6.71
N GLU A 45 -5.07 13.33 6.73
CA GLU A 45 -5.19 14.64 6.08
C GLU A 45 -5.44 14.52 4.57
N LYS A 46 -4.74 13.60 3.90
CA LYS A 46 -4.79 13.47 2.43
C LYS A 46 -5.96 12.65 1.91
N PHE A 47 -6.38 11.61 2.64
CA PHE A 47 -7.34 10.60 2.17
C PHE A 47 -8.52 10.38 3.10
N GLY A 48 -8.51 10.99 4.29
CA GLY A 48 -9.53 10.81 5.32
C GLY A 48 -9.22 9.65 6.28
N GLN A 49 -9.92 9.66 7.40
CA GLN A 49 -9.81 8.64 8.45
C GLN A 49 -10.18 7.23 7.95
N GLU A 50 -11.14 7.14 7.02
CA GLU A 50 -11.63 5.87 6.46
C GLU A 50 -10.51 5.02 5.85
N LEU A 51 -9.54 5.65 5.16
CA LEU A 51 -8.42 4.91 4.58
C LEU A 51 -7.56 4.27 5.69
N VAL A 52 -7.29 5.01 6.76
CA VAL A 52 -6.45 4.53 7.86
C VAL A 52 -7.16 3.42 8.64
N ASP A 53 -8.45 3.61 8.93
CA ASP A 53 -9.27 2.61 9.60
C ASP A 53 -9.34 1.32 8.76
N TRP A 54 -9.55 1.46 7.44
CA TRP A 54 -9.50 0.32 6.53
C TRP A 54 -8.13 -0.35 6.56
N LEU A 55 -7.02 0.39 6.40
CA LEU A 55 -5.67 -0.16 6.38
C LEU A 55 -5.29 -0.90 7.69
N ARG A 56 -5.84 -0.47 8.83
CA ARG A 56 -5.56 -1.06 10.14
C ARG A 56 -6.57 -2.12 10.54
N GLY A 57 -7.71 -2.17 9.85
CA GLY A 57 -8.75 -3.14 10.08
C GLY A 57 -8.33 -4.57 9.71
N PRO A 58 -9.15 -5.56 10.11
CA PRO A 58 -8.96 -6.93 9.67
C PRO A 58 -9.20 -7.06 8.17
N HIS A 59 -8.44 -7.93 7.51
CA HIS A 59 -8.64 -8.28 6.12
C HIS A 59 -8.56 -9.80 5.95
N GLU A 60 -9.42 -10.33 5.09
CA GLU A 60 -9.42 -11.74 4.76
C GLU A 60 -8.25 -12.06 3.82
N LEU A 61 -7.55 -13.17 4.08
CA LEU A 61 -6.51 -13.67 3.20
C LEU A 61 -7.14 -14.24 1.92
N PRO A 62 -6.95 -13.62 0.74
CA PRO A 62 -7.61 -14.09 -0.46
C PRO A 62 -6.98 -15.40 -0.94
N HIS A 63 -7.83 -16.33 -1.35
CA HIS A 63 -7.40 -17.59 -1.96
C HIS A 63 -7.21 -17.42 -3.48
N TRP A 64 -6.07 -16.88 -3.88
CA TRP A 64 -5.74 -16.64 -5.28
C TRP A 64 -5.56 -17.93 -6.08
N ARG A 65 -6.21 -18.00 -7.23
CA ARG A 65 -6.07 -19.05 -8.24
C ARG A 65 -5.21 -18.56 -9.39
N ARG A 66 -4.84 -19.49 -10.28
CA ARG A 66 -4.03 -19.20 -11.47
C ARG A 66 -4.63 -18.09 -12.32
N GLU A 67 -5.94 -18.12 -12.49
CA GLU A 67 -6.71 -17.17 -13.29
C GLU A 67 -6.63 -15.76 -12.70
N ASP A 68 -6.66 -15.63 -11.38
CA ASP A 68 -6.53 -14.34 -10.69
C ASP A 68 -5.16 -13.71 -10.96
N TYR A 69 -4.08 -14.51 -10.88
CA TYR A 69 -2.74 -14.01 -11.19
C TYR A 69 -2.60 -13.54 -12.63
N ILE A 70 -3.23 -14.25 -13.58
CA ILE A 70 -3.26 -13.85 -14.99
C ILE A 70 -4.00 -12.52 -15.16
N GLN A 71 -5.17 -12.37 -14.55
CA GLN A 71 -5.96 -11.15 -14.60
C GLN A 71 -5.21 -9.97 -13.97
N ILE A 72 -4.61 -10.17 -12.80
CA ILE A 72 -3.80 -9.16 -12.09
C ILE A 72 -2.64 -8.70 -12.98
N ARG A 73 -1.89 -9.64 -13.56
CA ARG A 73 -0.78 -9.35 -14.48
C ARG A 73 -1.26 -8.49 -15.65
N ASP A 74 -2.36 -8.87 -16.29
CA ASP A 74 -2.84 -8.20 -17.49
C ASP A 74 -3.41 -6.81 -17.18
N LYS A 75 -4.12 -6.65 -16.06
CA LYS A 75 -4.55 -5.35 -15.51
C LYS A 75 -3.37 -4.38 -15.37
N TYR A 76 -2.29 -4.80 -14.70
CA TYR A 76 -1.15 -3.92 -14.46
C TYR A 76 -0.32 -3.67 -15.72
N ARG A 77 -0.26 -4.61 -16.67
CA ARG A 77 0.34 -4.36 -17.99
C ARG A 77 -0.39 -3.26 -18.74
N GLU A 78 -1.72 -3.27 -18.74
CA GLU A 78 -2.49 -2.23 -19.41
C GLU A 78 -2.34 -0.87 -18.70
N LYS A 79 -2.39 -0.85 -17.36
CA LYS A 79 -2.15 0.38 -16.58
C LYS A 79 -0.79 1.02 -16.91
N VAL A 80 0.27 0.21 -17.04
CA VAL A 80 1.59 0.71 -17.43
C VAL A 80 1.59 1.30 -18.84
N ARG A 81 0.91 0.67 -19.81
CA ARG A 81 0.79 1.21 -21.17
C ARG A 81 0.04 2.54 -21.17
N GLN A 82 -1.06 2.63 -20.42
CA GLN A 82 -1.82 3.86 -20.26
C GLN A 82 -0.97 4.99 -19.65
N LEU A 83 -0.27 4.71 -18.55
CA LEU A 83 0.61 5.71 -17.91
C LEU A 83 1.73 6.20 -18.82
N LYS A 84 2.29 5.32 -19.68
CA LYS A 84 3.29 5.71 -20.68
C LYS A 84 2.69 6.65 -21.73
N ARG A 85 1.54 6.30 -22.29
CA ARG A 85 0.81 7.15 -23.25
C ARG A 85 0.46 8.51 -22.63
N GLU A 86 -0.08 8.52 -21.41
CA GLU A 86 -0.40 9.76 -20.70
C GLU A 86 0.83 10.63 -20.45
N ARG A 87 1.98 10.02 -20.14
CA ARG A 87 3.24 10.75 -19.96
C ARG A 87 3.74 11.36 -21.27
N GLU A 88 3.63 10.64 -22.39
CA GLU A 88 4.00 11.15 -23.72
C GLU A 88 3.08 12.30 -24.15
N MET A 89 1.78 12.21 -23.88
CA MET A 89 0.80 13.26 -24.19
C MET A 89 0.92 14.51 -23.30
N ARG A 90 1.55 14.39 -22.13
CA ARG A 90 1.78 15.50 -21.19
C ARG A 90 3.15 16.17 -21.39
N ALA A 91 4.02 15.61 -22.23
CA ALA A 91 5.33 16.14 -22.58
C ALA A 91 5.25 17.01 -23.83
#